data_AF-A0A0S8D498-F1
#
_entry.id   AF-A0A0S8D498-F1
#
_cell.length_a   1.000
_cell.length_b   1.000
_cell.length_c   1.000
_cell.angle_alpha   90.00
_cell.angle_beta   90.00
_cell.angle_gamma   90.00
#
_symmetry.space_group_name_H-M   'P 1'
#
loop_
_entity.id
_entity.type
_entity.pdbx_description
1 polymer ?
#
loop_
_entity_poly.entity_id
_entity_poly.type
_entity_poly.pdbx_seq_one_letter_code
_entity_poly.pdbx_strand_id
1 'polypeptide(L)'
;TAGSNILIGGIFVILALFLGTHSLTVVYLLPMSVLGVLLIFAGSQLALTIIDLNERKDLFVALVILGITLASNLAVGFVVGIALAYALKSERLSV
;
A
#
# COMPACT_ATOMS: atom_id res chain seq x y z
N THR A 1 -9.54 -3.03 -19.33
CA THR A 1 -9.42 -4.33 -20.04
C THR A 1 -8.35 -5.16 -19.34
N ALA A 2 -8.68 -6.37 -18.90
CA ALA A 2 -7.79 -7.21 -18.07
C ALA A 2 -6.55 -7.76 -18.81
N GLY A 3 -6.39 -7.45 -20.11
CA GLY A 3 -5.31 -7.96 -20.95
C GLY A 3 -3.91 -7.58 -20.47
N SER A 4 -3.72 -6.41 -19.87
CA SER A 4 -2.42 -6.01 -19.29
C SER A 4 -2.01 -6.91 -18.12
N ASN A 5 -2.94 -7.16 -17.18
CA ASN A 5 -2.68 -8.05 -16.04
C ASN A 5 -2.42 -9.50 -16.49
N ILE A 6 -3.15 -9.97 -17.51
CA ILE A 6 -2.94 -11.31 -18.09
C ILE A 6 -1.57 -11.40 -18.79
N LEU A 7 -1.15 -10.37 -19.52
CA LEU A 7 0.17 -10.32 -20.17
C LEU A 7 1.29 -10.33 -19.13
N ILE A 8 1.24 -9.44 -18.14
CA ILE A 8 2.27 -9.33 -17.10
C ILE A 8 2.34 -10.64 -16.28
N GLY A 9 1.19 -11.15 -15.85
CA GLY A 9 1.10 -12.42 -15.12
C GLY A 9 1.60 -13.59 -15.96
N GLY A 10 1.21 -13.66 -17.24
CA GLY A 10 1.68 -14.68 -18.18
C GLY A 10 3.18 -14.65 -18.39
N ILE A 11 3.78 -13.46 -18.55
CA ILE A 11 5.23 -13.30 -18.68
C ILE A 11 5.95 -13.80 -17.42
N PHE A 12 5.45 -13.46 -16.22
CA PHE A 12 6.05 -13.96 -14.97
C PHE A 12 5.92 -15.48 -14.82
N VAL A 13 4.78 -16.07 -15.20
CA VAL A 13 4.59 -17.53 -15.18
C VAL A 13 5.53 -18.22 -16.17
N ILE A 14 5.66 -17.71 -17.40
CA ILE A 14 6.59 -18.24 -18.40
C ILE A 14 8.03 -18.14 -17.87
N LEU A 15 8.46 -16.98 -17.35
CA LEU A 15 9.79 -16.82 -16.76
C LEU A 15 10.05 -17.80 -15.61
N ALA A 16 9.07 -18.00 -14.73
CA ALA A 16 9.20 -18.94 -13.61
C ALA A 16 9.30 -20.40 -14.10
N LEU A 17 8.53 -20.80 -15.12
CA LEU A 17 8.53 -22.16 -15.65
C LEU A 17 9.80 -22.49 -16.46
N PHE A 18 10.28 -21.56 -17.29
CA PHE A 18 11.45 -21.80 -18.15
C PHE A 18 12.78 -21.60 -17.41
N LEU A 19 12.85 -20.66 -16.45
CA LEU A 19 14.09 -20.31 -15.77
C LEU A 19 14.17 -20.88 -14.33
N GLY A 20 13.06 -21.37 -13.79
CA GLY A 20 13.01 -22.07 -12.50
C GLY A 20 13.63 -21.26 -11.37
N THR A 21 14.64 -21.84 -10.70
CA THR A 21 15.42 -21.20 -9.62
C THR A 21 16.29 -20.03 -10.09
N HIS A 22 16.62 -19.95 -11.39
CA HIS A 22 17.38 -18.86 -12.00
C HIS A 22 16.50 -17.67 -12.41
N SER A 23 15.17 -17.77 -12.26
CA SER A 23 14.24 -16.65 -12.46
C SER A 23 14.58 -15.44 -11.58
N LEU A 24 15.00 -15.69 -10.34
CA LEU A 24 15.45 -14.66 -9.41
C LEU A 24 16.72 -13.97 -9.89
N THR A 25 17.62 -14.67 -10.59
CA THR A 25 18.85 -14.06 -11.14
C THR A 25 18.53 -12.96 -12.15
N VAL A 26 17.48 -13.13 -12.97
CA VAL A 26 17.02 -12.09 -13.90
C VAL A 26 16.45 -10.89 -13.16
N VAL A 27 15.74 -11.10 -12.06
CA VAL A 27 15.25 -10.02 -11.20
C VAL A 27 16.41 -9.30 -10.50
N TYR A 28 17.45 -10.03 -10.08
CA TYR A 28 18.66 -9.47 -9.46
C TYR A 28 19.58 -8.74 -10.44
N LEU A 29 19.36 -8.83 -11.76
CA LEU A 29 20.01 -7.91 -12.73
C LEU A 29 19.53 -6.47 -12.53
N LEU A 30 18.37 -6.26 -11.92
CA LEU A 30 17.91 -4.93 -11.52
C LEU A 30 18.73 -4.45 -10.32
N PRO A 31 19.38 -3.27 -10.41
CA PRO A 31 20.09 -2.72 -9.28
C PRO A 31 19.14 -2.49 -8.10
N MET A 32 19.57 -2.87 -6.89
CA MET A 32 18.79 -2.66 -5.66
C MET A 32 18.36 -1.19 -5.47
N SER A 33 19.17 -0.24 -5.97
CA SER A 33 18.87 1.19 -5.98
C SER A 33 17.59 1.53 -6.75
N VAL A 34 17.32 0.85 -7.87
CA VAL A 34 16.11 1.08 -8.68
C VAL A 34 14.87 0.63 -7.92
N LEU A 35 14.94 -0.53 -7.24
CA LEU A 35 13.83 -1.01 -6.39
C LEU A 35 13.54 -0.02 -5.25
N GLY A 36 14.57 0.54 -4.62
CA GLY A 36 14.40 1.56 -3.58
C GLY A 36 13.69 2.82 -4.09
N VAL A 37 14.10 3.35 -5.26
CA VAL A 37 13.46 4.52 -5.87
C VAL A 37 12.00 4.23 -6.24
N LEU A 38 11.72 3.04 -6.80
CA LEU A 38 10.35 2.62 -7.13
C LEU A 38 9.48 2.49 -5.88
N LEU A 39 10.02 1.99 -4.77
CA LEU A 39 9.30 1.89 -3.50
C LEU A 39 8.94 3.25 -2.92
N ILE A 40 9.90 4.19 -2.91
CA ILE A 40 9.63 5.57 -2.47
C ILE A 40 8.58 6.22 -3.37
N PHE A 41 8.70 6.05 -4.69
CA PHE A 41 7.74 6.59 -5.64
C PHE A 41 6.33 6.03 -5.44
N ALA A 42 6.18 4.70 -5.35
CA ALA A 42 4.89 4.06 -5.10
C ALA A 42 4.31 4.46 -3.74
N GLY A 43 5.14 4.54 -2.70
CA GLY A 43 4.76 5.02 -1.38
C GLY A 43 4.29 6.47 -1.39
N SER A 44 4.99 7.36 -2.09
CA SER A 44 4.59 8.76 -2.27
C SER A 44 3.28 8.87 -3.05
N GLN A 45 3.10 8.10 -4.13
CA GLN A 45 1.84 8.08 -4.88
C GLN A 45 0.66 7.65 -4.01
N LEU A 46 0.86 6.64 -3.17
CA LEU A 46 -0.16 6.21 -2.21
C LEU A 46 -0.38 7.26 -1.12
N ALA A 47 0.66 7.93 -0.63
CA ALA A 47 0.54 8.97 0.38
C ALA A 47 -0.20 10.22 -0.14
N LEU A 48 -0.09 10.53 -1.45
CA LEU A 48 -0.79 11.66 -2.07
C LEU A 48 -2.32 11.55 -1.97
N THR A 49 -2.89 10.36 -1.74
CA THR A 49 -4.33 10.20 -1.51
C THR A 49 -4.82 10.92 -0.24
N ILE A 50 -3.90 11.39 0.63
CA ILE A 50 -4.25 12.24 1.77
C ILE A 50 -4.87 13.58 1.33
N ILE A 51 -4.56 14.06 0.13
CA ILE A 51 -5.08 15.32 -0.41
C ILE A 51 -6.59 15.20 -0.70
N ASP A 52 -7.08 13.99 -0.95
CA ASP A 52 -8.49 13.72 -1.21
C ASP A 52 -9.35 13.72 0.07
N LEU A 53 -8.73 13.79 1.27
CA LEU A 53 -9.44 13.87 2.54
C LEU A 53 -9.87 15.32 2.84
N ASN A 54 -11.18 15.58 2.75
CA ASN A 54 -11.74 16.92 2.98
C ASN A 54 -12.09 17.19 4.46
N GLU A 55 -12.41 16.15 5.25
CA GLU A 55 -12.82 16.31 6.64
C GLU A 55 -11.66 16.16 7.63
N ARG A 56 -11.65 17.01 8.66
CA ARG A 56 -10.66 16.94 9.76
C ARG A 56 -10.70 15.61 10.50
N LYS A 57 -11.90 15.00 10.59
CA LYS A 57 -12.13 13.69 11.22
C LYS A 57 -11.42 12.58 10.46
N ASP A 58 -11.53 12.58 9.13
CA ASP A 58 -10.88 11.59 8.27
C ASP A 58 -9.35 11.73 8.32
N LEU A 59 -8.85 12.97 8.33
CA LEU A 59 -7.42 13.24 8.46
C LEU A 59 -6.84 12.74 9.79
N PHE A 60 -7.61 12.91 10.87
CA PHE A 60 -7.25 12.38 12.19
C PHE A 60 -7.22 10.85 12.19
N VAL A 61 -8.21 10.19 11.59
CA VAL A 61 -8.21 8.72 11.46
C VAL A 61 -6.99 8.24 10.68
N ALA A 62 -6.68 8.88 9.54
CA ALA A 62 -5.51 8.52 8.73
C ALA A 62 -4.19 8.69 9.49
N LEU A 63 -4.04 9.78 10.26
CA LEU A 63 -2.86 10.00 11.12
C LEU A 63 -2.75 8.99 12.26
N VAL A 64 -3.88 8.62 12.89
CA VAL A 64 -3.88 7.58 13.95
C VAL A 64 -3.49 6.23 13.38
N ILE A 65 -4.01 5.85 12.21
CA ILE A 65 -3.58 4.63 11.51
C ILE A 65 -2.07 4.68 11.28
N LEU A 66 -1.57 5.76 10.69
CA LEU A 66 -0.14 5.95 10.41
C LEU A 66 0.73 5.86 11.68
N GLY A 67 0.31 6.48 12.78
CA GLY A 67 1.03 6.43 14.04
C GLY A 67 1.09 5.02 14.63
N ILE A 68 -0.03 4.29 14.62
CA ILE A 68 -0.09 2.92 15.15
C ILE A 68 0.67 1.95 14.25
N THR A 69 0.59 2.11 12.92
CA THR A 69 1.32 1.24 12.00
C THR A 69 2.83 1.41 12.11
N LEU A 70 3.33 2.63 12.37
CA LEU A 70 4.76 2.88 12.62
C LEU A 70 5.23 2.29 13.97
N ALA A 71 4.41 2.38 15.02
CA ALA A 71 4.80 1.97 16.36
C ALA A 71 4.62 0.45 16.62
N SER A 72 3.68 -0.19 15.91
CA SER A 72 3.29 -1.58 16.18
C SER A 72 3.22 -2.42 14.90
N ASN A 73 2.07 -2.45 14.23
CA ASN A 73 1.84 -3.30 13.07
C ASN A 73 0.71 -2.72 12.21
N LEU A 74 0.79 -2.99 10.90
CA LEU A 74 -0.21 -2.67 9.89
C LEU A 74 -1.60 -3.19 10.28
N ALA A 75 -1.69 -4.44 10.76
CA ALA A 75 -2.96 -5.05 11.14
C ALA A 75 -3.65 -4.31 12.30
N VAL A 76 -2.89 -3.93 13.34
CA VAL A 76 -3.43 -3.22 14.51
C VAL A 76 -3.89 -1.82 14.12
N GLY A 77 -3.06 -1.09 13.35
CA GLY A 77 -3.42 0.24 12.85
C GLY A 77 -4.69 0.21 12.01
N PHE A 78 -4.85 -0.78 11.14
CA PHE A 78 -6.06 -0.94 10.32
C PHE A 78 -7.31 -1.21 11.16
N VAL A 79 -7.26 -2.15 12.11
CA VAL A 79 -8.42 -2.49 12.97
C VAL A 79 -8.82 -1.29 13.84
N VAL A 80 -7.85 -0.63 14.47
CA VAL A 80 -8.13 0.55 15.31
C VAL A 80 -8.63 1.72 14.46
N GLY A 81 -8.06 1.92 13.27
CA GLY A 81 -8.51 2.92 12.31
C GLY A 81 -9.97 2.76 11.89
N ILE A 82 -10.38 1.53 11.56
CA ILE A 82 -11.78 1.23 11.24
C ILE A 82 -12.68 1.53 12.44
N ALA A 83 -12.33 1.02 13.63
CA ALA A 83 -13.12 1.26 14.84
C ALA A 83 -13.28 2.77 15.12
N LEU A 84 -12.21 3.54 14.97
CA LEU A 84 -12.20 4.99 15.14
C LEU A 84 -13.01 5.72 14.06
N ALA A 85 -12.91 5.29 12.80
CA ALA A 85 -13.71 5.84 11.70
C ALA A 85 -15.20 5.67 11.96
N TYR A 86 -15.63 4.48 12.39
CA TYR A 86 -17.03 4.25 12.76
C TYR A 86 -17.45 5.05 13.99
N ALA A 87 -16.60 5.16 15.00
CA ALA A 87 -16.89 5.94 16.20
C ALA A 87 -17.05 7.44 15.90
N LEU A 88 -16.24 8.00 15.00
CA LEU A 88 -16.29 9.42 14.62
C LEU A 88 -17.39 9.74 13.60
N LYS A 89 -17.75 8.77 12.77
CA LYS A 89 -18.86 8.86 11.81
C LYS A 89 -20.23 8.66 12.48
N SER A 90 -20.29 7.87 13.55
CA SER A 90 -21.49 7.70 14.37
C SER A 90 -21.66 8.91 15.29
N GLU A 91 -22.43 9.90 14.83
CA GLU A 91 -22.78 11.16 15.50
C GLU A 91 -23.25 11.01 16.97
N ARG A 92 -22.32 10.93 17.92
CA ARG A 92 -22.54 11.39 19.31
C ARG A 92 -21.70 12.61 19.68
N LEU A 93 -20.91 13.13 18.73
CA LEU A 93 -20.16 14.38 18.85
C LEU A 93 -20.30 15.17 17.55
N SER A 94 -21.51 15.68 17.34
CA SER A 94 -21.71 16.96 16.68
C SER A 94 -21.49 18.02 17.76
N VAL A 95 -20.38 18.74 17.65
CA VAL A 95 -20.20 20.10 18.21
C VAL A 95 -19.55 20.92 17.12
#